data_AF-A0A9P5Q2U5-F1
#
_entry.id   AF-A0A9P5Q2U5-F1
#
_cell.length_a   1.000
_cell.length_b   1.000
_cell.length_c   1.000
_cell.angle_alpha   90.00
_cell.angle_beta   90.00
_cell.angle_gamma   90.00
#
_symmetry.space_group_name_H-M   'P 1'
#
loop_
_entity.id
_entity.type
_entity.pdbx_description
1 polymer ?
#
loop_
_entity_poly.entity_id
_entity_poly.type
_entity_poly.pdbx_seq_one_letter_code
_entity_poly.pdbx_strand_id
1 'polypeptide(L)' 'MYSHSDTRRTRVAVIGAGIGGVSFAIALKRKFPGFDDLVIYEKGDDVGGTWRVWL' A
#
# COMPACT_ATOMS: atom_id res chain seq x y z
N MET A 1 -21.60 -23.02 -4.52
CA MET A 1 -20.25 -23.31 -3.99
C MET A 1 -19.41 -22.06 -4.14
N TYR A 2 -19.20 -21.32 -3.05
CA TYR A 2 -18.28 -20.18 -3.05
C TYR A 2 -16.86 -20.75 -2.99
N SER A 3 -16.14 -20.67 -4.11
CA SER A 3 -14.68 -20.85 -4.09
C SER A 3 -14.14 -19.78 -3.15
N HIS A 4 -13.59 -20.18 -1.99
CA HIS A 4 -12.77 -19.28 -1.19
C HIS A 4 -11.58 -18.91 -2.08
N SER A 5 -11.71 -17.79 -2.78
CA SER A 5 -10.63 -17.18 -3.54
C SER A 5 -9.45 -17.04 -2.60
N ASP A 6 -8.34 -17.69 -2.95
CA ASP A 6 -7.04 -17.63 -2.28
C ASP A 6 -6.83 -16.23 -1.71
N THR A 7 -6.96 -16.09 -0.39
CA THR A 7 -6.77 -14.82 0.30
C THR A 7 -5.33 -14.45 0.10
N ARG A 8 -5.05 -13.59 -0.91
CA ARG A 8 -3.71 -13.08 -1.21
C ARG A 8 -3.04 -12.71 0.10
N ARG A 9 -2.00 -13.45 0.48
CA ARG A 9 -1.34 -13.36 1.79
C ARG A 9 -0.51 -12.08 1.92
N THR A 10 -1.20 -10.95 1.96
CA THR A 10 -0.57 -9.65 2.19
C THR A 10 0.13 -9.68 3.54
N ARG A 11 1.45 -9.53 3.53
CA ARG A 11 2.26 -9.52 4.76
C ARG A 11 2.27 -8.15 5.42
N VAL A 12 2.13 -7.09 4.63
CA VAL A 12 2.12 -5.70 5.12
C VAL A 12 1.02 -4.88 4.44
N ALA A 13 0.15 -4.27 5.23
CA ALA A 13 -0.82 -3.30 4.75
C ALA A 13 -0.46 -1.89 5.23
N VAL A 14 -0.40 -0.94 4.30
CA VAL A 14 -0.15 0.48 4.56
C VAL A 14 -1.44 1.26 4.30
N ILE A 15 -1.86 2.08 5.26
CA ILE A 15 -3.07 2.92 5.12
C ILE A 15 -2.64 4.36 4.85
N GLY A 16 -3.07 4.90 3.72
CA GLY A 16 -2.71 6.21 3.19
C GLY A 16 -1.60 6.12 2.13
N ALA A 17 -1.93 6.44 0.88
CA ALA A 17 -0.98 6.55 -0.24
C ALA A 17 -0.51 8.00 -0.46
N GLY A 18 -0.27 8.75 0.62
CA GLY A 18 0.47 10.01 0.59
C GLY A 18 1.98 9.80 0.65
N ILE A 19 2.75 10.89 0.78
CA ILE A 19 4.22 10.80 0.82
C ILE A 19 4.72 9.83 1.89
N GLY A 20 4.09 9.81 3.07
CA GLY A 20 4.50 8.95 4.17
C GLY A 20 4.34 7.46 3.85
N GLY A 21 3.17 7.07 3.33
CA GLY A 21 2.89 5.67 3.00
C GLY A 21 3.74 5.16 1.84
N VAL A 22 3.92 5.97 0.80
CA VAL A 22 4.79 5.62 -0.34
C VAL A 22 6.25 5.52 0.10
N SER A 23 6.73 6.48 0.90
CA SER A 23 8.11 6.46 1.42
C SER A 23 8.36 5.25 2.31
N PHE A 24 7.39 4.89 3.15
CA PHE A 24 7.45 3.70 3.98
C PHE A 24 7.54 2.43 3.12
N ALA A 25 6.69 2.29 2.10
CA ALA A 25 6.72 1.13 1.20
C ALA A 25 8.08 0.98 0.48
N ILE A 26 8.66 2.10 0.02
CA ILE A 26 10.00 2.11 -0.59
C ILE A 26 11.07 1.71 0.43
N ALA A 27 11.03 2.29 1.64
CA ALA A 27 11.98 1.97 2.70
C ALA A 27 11.89 0.50 3.13
N LEU A 28 10.67 -0.04 3.23
CA LEU A 28 10.43 -1.44 3.56
C LEU A 28 11.10 -2.37 2.54
N LYS A 29 10.81 -2.16 1.24
CA LYS A 29 11.41 -2.93 0.15
C LYS A 29 12.94 -2.88 0.14
N ARG A 30 13.52 -1.72 0.47
CA ARG A 30 14.98 -1.51 0.45
C ARG A 30 15.68 -2.08 1.68
N LYS A 31 15.08 -1.95 2.86
CA LYS A 31 15.71 -2.30 4.14
C LYS A 31 15.39 -3.73 4.60
N PHE A 32 14.30 -4.32 4.13
CA PHE A 32 13.82 -5.63 4.57
C PHE A 32 13.52 -6.54 3.36
N PRO A 33 14.55 -7.13 2.74
CA PRO A 33 14.37 -8.09 1.65
C PRO A 33 13.44 -9.24 2.06
N GLY A 34 12.53 -9.63 1.16
CA GLY A 34 11.54 -10.69 1.41
C GLY A 34 10.20 -10.20 1.94
N PHE A 35 10.03 -8.89 2.19
CA PHE A 35 8.74 -8.24 2.50
C PHE A 35 8.13 -7.59 1.25
N ASP A 36 8.02 -8.37 0.17
CA ASP A 36 7.57 -7.88 -1.14
C ASP A 36 6.05 -7.91 -1.30
N ASP A 37 5.38 -8.66 -0.42
CA ASP A 37 3.92 -8.79 -0.39
C ASP A 37 3.30 -7.67 0.47
N LEU A 38 3.14 -6.51 -0.15
CA LEU A 38 2.52 -5.33 0.45
C LEU A 38 1.34 -4.82 -0.36
N VAL A 39 0.41 -4.19 0.33
CA VAL A 39 -0.67 -3.39 -0.26
C VAL A 39 -0.71 -2.01 0.38
N ILE A 40 -1.01 -1.00 -0.42
CA ILE A 40 -1.25 0.36 0.07
C ILE A 40 -2.69 0.72 -0.27
N TYR A 41 -3.47 1.09 0.75
CA TYR A 41 -4.84 1.56 0.58
C TYR A 41 -4.89 3.08 0.69
N GLU A 42 -5.65 3.72 -0.19
CA GLU A 42 -5.96 5.15 -0.12
C GLU A 42 -7.48 5.31 -0.14
N LYS A 43 -7.98 6.24 0.66
CA LYS A 43 -9.40 6.58 0.68
C LYS A 43 -9.75 7.50 -0.48
N GLY A 44 -8.83 8.39 -0.84
CA GLY A 44 -8.91 9.20 -2.06
C GLY A 44 -9.06 8.31 -3.30
N ASP A 45 -9.58 8.91 -4.36
CA ASP A 45 -9.75 8.26 -5.65
C ASP A 45 -8.44 8.00 -6.39
N ASP A 46 -7.32 8.57 -5.93
CA ASP A 46 -6.00 8.36 -6.50
C ASP A 46 -4.85 8.63 -5.46
N VAL A 47 -3.62 8.22 -5.77
CA VAL A 47 -2.39 8.30 -4.95
C VAL A 47 -1.88 9.73 -4.72
N GLY A 48 -1.78 10.19 -3.48
CA GLY A 48 -1.16 11.50 -3.18
C GLY A 48 -1.44 12.04 -1.79
N GLY A 49 -2.46 11.52 -1.10
CA GLY A 49 -2.86 12.02 0.21
C GLY A 49 -3.13 13.53 0.17
N THR A 50 -2.60 14.28 1.15
CA THR A 50 -2.79 15.73 1.24
C THR A 50 -1.98 16.55 0.24
N TRP A 51 -1.04 15.95 -0.50
CA TRP A 51 -0.15 16.67 -1.43
C TRP A 51 -0.78 16.86 -2.80
N ARG A 52 -1.89 16.16 -3.05
CA ARG A 52 -2.77 16.46 -4.17
C ARG A 52 -3.58 17.71 -3.81
N VAL A 53 -3.18 18.84 -4.38
CA VAL A 53 -4.07 19.99 -4.55
C VAL A 53 -4.92 19.70 -5.78
N TRP A 54 -6.24 19.62 -5.60
CA TRP A 54 -7.19 19.54 -6.70
C TRP A 54 -7.15 20.85 -7.49
N LEU A 55 -6.45 20.86 -8.62
CA LEU A 55 -6.56 21.84 -9.68
C LEU A 55 -7.17 21.17 -10.91
#